data_AF-A0A0S4L9I4-F1
#
_entry.id   AF-A0A0S4L9I4-F1
#
_cell.length_a   1.000
_cell.length_b   1.000
_cell.length_c   1.000
_cell.angle_alpha   90.00
_cell.angle_beta   90.00
_cell.angle_gamma   90.00
#
_symmetry.space_group_name_H-M   'P 1'
#
loop_
_entity.id
_entity.type
_entity.pdbx_description
1 polymer ?
#
loop_
_entity_poly.entity_id
_entity_poly.type
_entity_poly.pdbx_seq_one_letter_code
_entity_poly.pdbx_strand_id
1 'polypeptide(L)'
;MAHLAASKARQGFADTINRAGYGKERVVVRWRGKEIAAVVPIDDLRLLEELEDRIDLTDAWAALAETKKKGARPLDVILKDFGFWVSMAYSILLAPPAERQLKASAQATQKRIITRLKTLQCNPCPQGLTKLAGESNLYPIRDGSYRVIYTIQDKELIVLVVKTGDRKEVYR
;
A
#
# COMPACT_ATOMS: atom_id res chain seq x y z
N MET A 1 -0.89 -6.19 -27.14
CA MET A 1 -0.92 -4.81 -26.60
C MET A 1 -0.66 -3.87 -27.76
N ALA A 2 -1.51 -2.86 -27.93
CA ALA A 2 -1.22 -1.79 -28.88
C ALA A 2 -0.42 -0.67 -28.21
N HIS A 3 0.37 0.04 -29.01
CA HIS A 3 1.09 1.22 -28.56
C HIS A 3 0.55 2.47 -29.25
N LEU A 4 0.30 3.51 -28.46
CA LEU A 4 -0.27 4.76 -28.93
C LEU A 4 0.55 5.94 -28.44
N ALA A 5 0.91 6.86 -29.33
CA ALA A 5 1.56 8.10 -28.92
C ALA A 5 0.58 8.95 -28.07
N ALA A 6 1.07 9.61 -27.03
CA ALA A 6 0.27 10.44 -26.13
C ALA A 6 -0.52 11.54 -26.87
N SER A 7 0.03 12.08 -27.96
CA SER A 7 -0.67 13.04 -28.83
C SER A 7 -1.90 12.42 -29.52
N LYS A 8 -1.77 11.20 -30.04
CA LYS A 8 -2.89 10.46 -30.65
C LYS A 8 -3.92 10.01 -29.60
N ALA A 9 -3.47 9.56 -28.44
CA ALA A 9 -4.36 9.22 -27.33
C ALA A 9 -5.19 10.42 -26.87
N ARG A 10 -4.61 11.63 -26.86
CA ARG A 10 -5.32 12.87 -26.54
C ARG A 10 -6.40 13.20 -27.58
N GLN A 11 -6.10 13.05 -28.87
CA GLN A 11 -7.04 13.36 -29.96
C GLN A 11 -8.17 12.32 -30.07
N GLY A 12 -7.87 11.05 -29.79
CA GLY A 12 -8.79 9.91 -29.93
C GLY A 12 -9.06 9.18 -28.62
N PHE A 13 -9.28 9.92 -27.52
CA PHE A 13 -9.41 9.30 -26.20
C PHE A 13 -10.63 8.36 -26.10
N ALA A 14 -11.76 8.75 -26.68
CA ALA A 14 -12.98 7.94 -26.71
C ALA A 14 -12.77 6.59 -27.44
N ASP A 15 -12.06 6.60 -28.57
CA ASP A 15 -11.69 5.37 -29.29
C ASP A 15 -10.80 4.46 -28.42
N THR A 16 -9.83 5.06 -27.74
CA THR A 16 -8.92 4.32 -26.84
C THR A 16 -9.70 3.65 -25.70
N ILE A 17 -10.69 4.34 -25.12
CA ILE A 17 -11.57 3.75 -24.11
C ILE A 17 -12.43 2.63 -24.69
N ASN A 18 -13.06 2.85 -25.85
CA ASN A 18 -13.95 1.86 -26.45
C ASN A 18 -13.20 0.56 -26.80
N ARG A 19 -11.97 0.69 -27.30
CA ARG A 19 -11.09 -0.45 -27.57
C ARG A 19 -10.76 -1.26 -26.31
N ALA A 20 -10.54 -0.58 -25.18
CA ALA A 20 -10.30 -1.28 -23.91
C ALA A 20 -11.60 -1.85 -23.29
N GLY A 21 -12.67 -1.06 -23.27
CA GLY A 21 -13.94 -1.43 -22.62
C GLY A 21 -14.67 -2.55 -23.37
N TYR A 22 -14.89 -2.36 -24.67
CA TYR A 22 -15.63 -3.30 -25.52
C TYR A 22 -14.71 -4.26 -26.25
N GLY A 23 -13.62 -3.75 -26.82
CA GLY A 23 -12.66 -4.56 -27.58
C GLY A 23 -11.74 -5.42 -26.72
N LYS A 24 -11.78 -5.26 -25.39
CA LYS A 24 -10.90 -5.93 -24.40
C LYS A 24 -9.41 -5.78 -24.71
N GLU A 25 -9.06 -4.69 -25.40
CA GLU A 25 -7.68 -4.42 -25.81
C GLU A 25 -6.90 -3.66 -24.73
N ARG A 26 -5.64 -4.03 -24.54
CA ARG A 26 -4.69 -3.28 -23.70
C ARG A 26 -3.92 -2.29 -24.57
N VAL A 27 -4.07 -0.99 -24.31
CA VAL A 27 -3.44 0.09 -25.08
C VAL A 27 -2.42 0.82 -24.21
N VAL A 28 -1.16 0.76 -24.60
CA VAL A 28 -0.04 1.43 -23.91
C VAL A 28 0.19 2.81 -24.52
N VAL A 29 0.18 3.84 -23.67
CA VAL A 29 0.44 5.22 -24.04
C VAL A 29 1.93 5.52 -23.92
N ARG A 30 2.52 6.06 -25.00
CA ARG A 30 3.93 6.43 -25.10
C ARG A 30 4.14 7.94 -25.19
N TRP A 31 5.10 8.48 -24.44
CA TRP A 31 5.57 9.86 -24.57
C TRP A 31 7.07 9.89 -24.86
N ARG A 32 7.45 10.57 -25.96
CA ARG A 32 8.84 10.59 -26.45
C ARG A 32 9.46 9.19 -26.56
N GLY A 33 8.66 8.22 -27.02
CA GLY A 33 9.07 6.82 -27.15
C GLY A 33 9.04 5.98 -25.87
N LYS A 34 8.86 6.59 -24.69
CA LYS A 34 8.77 5.87 -23.41
C LYS A 34 7.34 5.49 -23.07
N GLU A 35 7.12 4.28 -22.59
CA GLU A 35 5.83 3.82 -22.05
C GLU A 35 5.58 4.49 -20.69
N ILE A 36 4.43 5.14 -20.55
CA ILE A 36 4.15 5.99 -19.37
C ILE A 36 2.81 5.67 -18.70
N ALA A 37 1.86 5.09 -19.43
CA ALA A 37 0.54 4.74 -18.92
C ALA A 37 -0.09 3.67 -19.83
N ALA A 38 -1.15 3.03 -19.37
CA ALA A 38 -1.96 2.14 -20.20
C ALA A 38 -3.44 2.35 -19.91
N VAL A 39 -4.27 2.15 -20.94
CA VAL A 39 -5.72 1.96 -20.80
C VAL A 39 -5.96 0.46 -20.92
N VAL A 40 -6.54 -0.12 -19.86
CA VAL A 40 -6.78 -1.55 -19.76
C VAL A 40 -8.28 -1.82 -19.52
N PRO A 41 -8.78 -2.99 -19.91
CA PRO A 41 -10.12 -3.43 -19.53
C PRO A 41 -10.32 -3.40 -18.02
N ILE A 42 -11.54 -3.12 -17.56
CA ILE A 42 -11.85 -3.07 -16.12
C ILE A 42 -11.58 -4.40 -15.41
N ASP A 43 -11.76 -5.52 -16.10
CA ASP A 43 -11.53 -6.87 -15.53
C ASP A 43 -10.04 -7.13 -15.33
N ASP A 44 -9.18 -6.62 -16.22
CA ASP A 44 -7.73 -6.69 -16.06
C ASP A 44 -7.25 -5.83 -14.90
N LEU A 45 -7.84 -4.64 -14.73
CA LEU A 45 -7.54 -3.78 -13.57
C LEU A 45 -7.90 -4.49 -12.27
N ARG A 46 -9.09 -5.11 -12.19
CA ARG A 46 -9.51 -5.89 -11.03
C ARG A 46 -8.57 -7.07 -10.74
N LEU A 47 -8.16 -7.79 -11.78
CA LEU A 47 -7.20 -8.88 -11.63
C LEU A 47 -5.85 -8.39 -11.08
N LEU A 48 -5.37 -7.24 -11.56
CA LEU A 48 -4.14 -6.63 -11.05
C LEU A 48 -4.28 -6.26 -9.56
N GLU A 49 -5.40 -5.62 -9.19
CA GLU A 49 -5.70 -5.26 -7.80
C GLU A 49 -5.78 -6.51 -6.89
N GLU A 50 -6.39 -7.60 -7.36
CA GLU A 50 -6.46 -8.86 -6.63
C GLU A 50 -5.07 -9.51 -6.43
N LEU A 51 -4.21 -9.45 -7.45
CA LEU A 51 -2.84 -9.94 -7.35
C LEU A 51 -2.00 -9.12 -6.37
N GLU A 52 -2.14 -7.79 -6.38
CA GLU A 52 -1.51 -6.91 -5.39
C GLU A 52 -1.96 -7.28 -3.97
N ASP A 53 -3.27 -7.43 -3.76
CA ASP A 53 -3.82 -7.80 -2.47
C ASP A 53 -3.31 -9.17 -2.00
N ARG A 54 -3.16 -10.16 -2.89
CA ARG A 54 -2.56 -11.47 -2.55
C ARG A 54 -1.10 -11.38 -2.11
N ILE A 55 -0.29 -10.54 -2.76
CA ILE A 55 1.11 -10.31 -2.36
C ILE A 55 1.14 -9.67 -0.97
N ASP A 56 0.26 -8.70 -0.74
CA ASP A 56 0.12 -8.02 0.55
C ASP A 56 -0.32 -8.95 1.68
N LEU A 57 -1.26 -9.87 1.42
CA LEU A 57 -1.62 -10.93 2.36
C LEU A 57 -0.41 -11.80 2.69
N THR A 58 0.35 -12.23 1.68
CA THR A 58 1.53 -13.09 1.86
C THR A 58 2.56 -12.45 2.80
N ASP A 59 2.86 -11.16 2.60
CA ASP A 59 3.79 -10.42 3.46
C ASP A 59 3.25 -10.24 4.89
N ALA A 60 1.95 -10.00 5.03
CA ALA A 60 1.29 -9.90 6.33
C ALA A 60 1.37 -11.23 7.11
N TRP A 61 1.12 -12.37 6.45
CA TRP A 61 1.29 -13.69 7.04
C TRP A 61 2.72 -13.96 7.51
N ALA A 62 3.70 -13.65 6.66
CA ALA A 62 5.11 -13.80 7.00
C ALA A 62 5.48 -12.95 8.22
N ALA A 63 4.98 -11.70 8.28
CA ALA A 63 5.21 -10.81 9.41
C ALA A 63 4.53 -11.29 10.71
N LEU A 64 3.31 -11.82 10.64
CA LEU A 64 2.65 -12.44 11.78
C LEU A 64 3.43 -13.65 12.29
N ALA A 65 3.91 -14.51 11.39
CA ALA A 65 4.69 -15.68 11.75
C ALA A 65 6.03 -15.30 12.41
N GLU A 66 6.72 -14.27 11.91
CA GLU A 66 7.94 -13.76 12.53
C GLU A 66 7.66 -13.13 13.91
N THR A 67 6.55 -12.39 14.03
CA THR A 67 6.12 -11.78 15.30
C THR A 67 5.82 -12.82 16.37
N LYS A 68 5.13 -13.92 16.02
CA LYS A 68 4.89 -15.03 16.95
C LYS A 68 6.20 -15.66 17.47
N LYS A 69 7.27 -15.62 16.67
CA LYS A 69 8.59 -16.17 17.05
C LYS A 69 9.45 -15.19 17.85
N LYS A 70 9.44 -13.91 17.51
CA LYS A 70 10.38 -12.89 18.03
C LYS A 70 9.76 -11.85 18.96
N GLY A 71 8.43 -11.78 19.04
CA GLY A 71 7.70 -10.71 19.69
C GLY A 71 7.60 -9.45 18.82
N ALA A 72 6.59 -8.62 19.10
CA ALA A 72 6.46 -7.28 18.52
C ALA A 72 7.01 -6.23 19.48
N ARG A 73 7.39 -5.05 18.96
CA ARG A 73 7.83 -3.93 19.79
C ARG A 73 6.79 -2.80 19.82
N PRO A 74 6.53 -2.20 21.00
CA PRO A 74 5.71 -0.99 21.12
C PRO A 74 6.25 0.18 20.28
N LEU A 75 5.33 0.87 19.59
CA LEU A 75 5.66 2.02 18.76
C LEU A 75 6.21 3.18 19.58
N ASP A 76 5.77 3.38 20.82
CA ASP A 76 6.33 4.42 21.70
C ASP A 76 7.82 4.19 22.00
N VAL A 77 8.23 2.94 22.21
CA VAL A 77 9.64 2.56 22.35
C VAL A 77 10.41 2.85 21.07
N ILE A 78 9.87 2.47 19.92
CA ILE A 78 10.50 2.75 18.61
C ILE A 78 10.55 4.27 18.34
N LEU A 79 9.50 5.00 18.69
CA LEU A 79 9.43 6.46 18.51
C LEU A 79 10.42 7.19 19.40
N LYS A 80 10.74 6.67 20.59
CA LYS A 80 11.84 7.17 21.42
C LYS A 80 13.18 6.98 20.73
N ASP A 81 13.42 5.86 20.05
CA ASP A 81 14.64 5.67 19.22
C ASP A 81 14.75 6.76 18.12
N PHE A 82 13.62 7.31 17.67
CA PHE A 82 13.54 8.39 16.70
C PHE A 82 13.33 9.80 17.31
N GLY A 83 13.36 9.96 18.63
CA GLY A 83 13.24 11.25 19.32
C GLY A 83 11.82 11.84 19.44
N PHE A 84 10.76 11.02 19.37
CA PHE A 84 9.36 11.47 19.48
C PHE A 84 8.67 10.96 20.76
N TRP A 85 7.78 11.78 21.36
CA TRP A 85 6.95 11.44 22.54
C TRP A 85 5.44 11.41 22.19
N VAL A 86 4.64 10.54 22.82
CA VAL A 86 3.19 10.36 22.56
C VAL A 86 2.40 9.97 23.84
N SER A 87 1.15 10.45 24.01
CA SER A 87 0.16 10.02 25.03
C SER A 87 -1.12 9.47 24.34
N MET A 88 -1.84 8.50 24.96
CA MET A 88 -2.52 7.40 24.22
C MET A 88 -3.96 7.01 24.64
N ALA A 89 -4.65 6.34 23.69
CA ALA A 89 -5.82 5.44 23.91
C ALA A 89 -5.66 4.00 23.31
N TYR A 90 -4.89 3.78 22.22
CA TYR A 90 -4.55 2.44 21.65
C TYR A 90 -3.03 2.21 21.53
N SER A 91 -2.56 0.98 21.81
CA SER A 91 -1.13 0.61 21.70
C SER A 91 -0.80 0.21 20.27
N ILE A 92 0.19 0.84 19.64
CA ILE A 92 0.63 0.43 18.30
C ILE A 92 1.87 -0.46 18.46
N LEU A 93 1.87 -1.62 17.82
CA LEU A 93 2.98 -2.58 17.82
C LEU A 93 3.50 -2.74 16.39
N LEU A 94 4.82 -2.73 16.20
CA LEU A 94 5.41 -3.02 14.89
C LEU A 94 5.95 -4.44 14.87
N ALA A 95 5.54 -5.20 13.86
CA ALA A 95 6.14 -6.47 13.51
C ALA A 95 7.60 -6.27 13.07
N PRO A 96 8.50 -7.24 13.29
CA PRO A 96 9.90 -7.12 12.91
C PRO A 96 10.16 -6.76 11.43
N PRO A 97 9.38 -7.24 10.44
CA PRO A 97 9.46 -6.76 9.06
C PRO A 97 9.08 -5.29 8.90
N ALA A 98 7.93 -4.88 9.44
CA ALA A 98 7.45 -3.51 9.39
C ALA A 98 8.48 -2.52 9.97
N GLU A 99 9.10 -2.89 11.08
CA GLU A 99 10.12 -2.05 11.71
C GLU A 99 11.36 -1.88 10.82
N ARG A 100 11.85 -2.98 10.24
CA ARG A 100 12.99 -2.96 9.31
C ARG A 100 12.69 -2.12 8.07
N GLN A 101 11.49 -2.28 7.51
CA GLN A 101 11.06 -1.54 6.33
C GLN A 101 10.91 -0.04 6.63
N LEU A 102 10.31 0.32 7.77
CA LEU A 102 10.23 1.72 8.20
C LEU A 102 11.61 2.33 8.37
N LYS A 103 12.55 1.61 8.99
CA LYS A 103 13.95 2.06 9.15
C LYS A 103 14.68 2.25 7.82
N ALA A 104 14.43 1.39 6.84
CA ALA A 104 15.03 1.48 5.50
C ALA A 104 14.45 2.63 4.65
N SER A 105 13.30 3.20 5.04
CA SER A 105 12.61 4.24 4.30
C SER A 105 13.27 5.63 4.44
N ALA A 106 13.09 6.50 3.45
CA ALA A 106 13.55 7.89 3.53
C ALA A 106 12.93 8.64 4.73
N GLN A 107 13.68 9.56 5.33
CA GLN A 107 13.28 10.26 6.56
C GLN A 107 11.94 11.03 6.42
N ALA A 108 11.67 11.60 5.23
CA ALA A 108 10.40 12.24 4.94
C ALA A 108 9.23 11.23 4.97
N THR A 109 9.43 10.05 4.40
CA THR A 109 8.45 8.96 4.37
C THR A 109 8.21 8.39 5.77
N GLN A 110 9.27 8.21 6.57
CA GLN A 110 9.15 7.82 7.98
C GLN A 110 8.27 8.80 8.75
N LYS A 111 8.51 10.11 8.64
CA LYS A 111 7.70 11.15 9.29
C LYS A 111 6.23 11.08 8.88
N ARG A 112 5.94 10.84 7.60
CA ARG A 112 4.57 10.70 7.09
C ARG A 112 3.88 9.46 7.65
N ILE A 113 4.56 8.31 7.63
CA ILE A 113 4.05 7.05 8.18
C ILE A 113 3.80 7.20 9.68
N ILE A 114 4.75 7.74 10.43
CA ILE A 114 4.62 7.95 11.88
C ILE A 114 3.43 8.87 12.19
N THR A 115 3.30 9.99 11.48
CA THR A 115 2.16 10.90 11.65
C THR A 115 0.85 10.17 11.40
N ARG A 116 0.78 9.34 10.35
CA ARG A 116 -0.41 8.55 10.05
C ARG A 116 -0.70 7.52 11.13
N LEU A 117 0.28 6.76 11.58
CA LEU A 117 0.14 5.80 12.68
C LEU A 117 -0.37 6.49 13.96
N LYS A 118 0.15 7.67 14.30
CA LYS A 118 -0.37 8.47 15.43
C LYS A 118 -1.84 8.83 15.27
N THR A 119 -2.31 9.16 14.06
CA THR A 119 -3.74 9.43 13.85
C THR A 119 -4.61 8.20 14.07
N LEU A 120 -4.12 7.00 13.72
CA LEU A 120 -4.84 5.74 13.97
C LEU A 120 -4.89 5.38 15.45
N GLN A 121 -3.94 5.89 16.23
CA GLN A 121 -3.89 5.66 17.67
C GLN A 121 -5.11 6.23 18.42
N CYS A 122 -5.69 7.30 17.89
CA CYS A 122 -6.89 7.94 18.44
C CYS A 122 -8.18 7.43 17.78
N ASN A 123 -8.10 6.95 16.53
CA ASN A 123 -9.22 6.35 15.82
C ASN A 123 -8.71 5.24 14.88
N PRO A 124 -8.72 3.97 15.33
CA PRO A 124 -8.09 2.87 14.58
C PRO A 124 -8.87 2.46 13.33
N CYS A 125 -10.10 2.94 13.15
CA CYS A 125 -10.94 2.70 11.98
C CYS A 125 -11.67 3.98 11.55
N PRO A 126 -10.98 4.93 10.89
CA PRO A 126 -11.67 6.05 10.25
C PRO A 126 -12.65 5.50 9.20
N GLN A 127 -13.91 5.94 9.25
CA GLN A 127 -15.01 5.44 8.41
C GLN A 127 -14.59 5.32 6.93
N GLY A 128 -14.77 4.13 6.34
CA GLY A 128 -14.53 3.87 4.91
C GLY A 128 -13.39 2.92 4.55
N LEU A 129 -12.76 2.23 5.53
CA LEU A 129 -11.73 1.20 5.25
C LEU A 129 -12.36 -0.11 4.73
N THR A 130 -12.13 -0.41 3.46
CA THR A 130 -12.45 -1.72 2.86
C THR A 130 -11.41 -2.75 3.31
N LYS A 131 -11.86 -3.85 3.91
CA LYS A 131 -11.01 -4.98 4.33
C LYS A 131 -10.32 -5.60 3.12
N LEU A 132 -9.13 -6.17 3.32
CA LEU A 132 -8.51 -7.01 2.29
C LEU A 132 -9.41 -8.24 2.04
N ALA A 133 -9.67 -8.55 0.76
CA ALA A 133 -10.49 -9.70 0.39
C ALA A 133 -9.82 -11.00 0.85
N GLY A 134 -10.53 -11.83 1.61
CA GLY A 134 -10.04 -13.14 2.08
C GLY A 134 -9.57 -13.19 3.55
N GLU A 135 -9.43 -12.05 4.25
CA GLU A 135 -9.09 -12.02 5.68
C GLU A 135 -9.95 -11.05 6.49
N SER A 136 -10.45 -11.51 7.64
CA SER A 136 -11.44 -10.77 8.43
C SER A 136 -10.88 -9.54 9.16
N ASN A 137 -9.56 -9.46 9.37
CA ASN A 137 -8.91 -8.52 10.31
C ASN A 137 -7.67 -7.79 9.74
N LEU A 138 -7.46 -7.75 8.42
CA LEU A 138 -6.37 -6.96 7.81
C LEU A 138 -6.89 -5.69 7.14
N TYR A 139 -6.24 -4.57 7.49
CA TYR A 139 -6.63 -3.23 7.07
C TYR A 139 -5.47 -2.57 6.30
N PRO A 140 -5.65 -2.24 5.01
CA PRO A 140 -4.64 -1.54 4.23
C PRO A 140 -4.82 -0.01 4.35
N ILE A 141 -3.73 0.72 4.51
CA ILE A 141 -3.66 2.17 4.36
C ILE A 141 -2.81 2.44 3.14
N ARG A 142 -3.43 3.02 2.11
CA ARG A 142 -2.75 3.46 0.90
C ARG A 142 -2.59 4.98 0.98
N ASP A 143 -1.35 5.46 1.02
CA ASP A 143 -1.02 6.88 0.91
C ASP A 143 0.12 7.04 -0.07
N GLY A 144 -0.23 7.16 -1.36
CA GLY A 144 0.53 7.61 -2.54
C GLY A 144 1.97 7.09 -2.76
N SER A 145 2.79 7.19 -1.73
CA SER A 145 4.19 6.79 -1.56
C SER A 145 4.40 5.56 -0.67
N TYR A 146 3.39 5.09 0.07
CA TYR A 146 3.51 3.92 0.93
C TYR A 146 2.18 3.18 1.13
N ARG A 147 2.29 1.90 1.50
CA ARG A 147 1.20 1.04 1.95
C ARG A 147 1.53 0.50 3.34
N VAL A 148 0.64 0.71 4.29
CA VAL A 148 0.72 0.08 5.63
C VAL A 148 -0.36 -0.98 5.72
N ILE A 149 0.00 -2.18 6.14
CA ILE A 149 -0.95 -3.25 6.46
C ILE A 149 -0.90 -3.47 7.96
N TYR A 150 -2.05 -3.39 8.60
CA TYR A 150 -2.17 -3.58 10.03
C TYR A 150 -3.38 -4.46 10.38
N THR A 151 -3.33 -5.05 11.56
CA THR A 151 -4.45 -5.75 12.19
C THR A 151 -4.76 -5.10 13.53
N ILE A 152 -5.99 -5.29 13.99
CA ILE A 152 -6.43 -4.84 15.31
C ILE A 152 -6.73 -6.08 16.14
N GLN A 153 -6.06 -6.22 17.28
CA GLN A 153 -6.29 -7.28 18.26
C GLN A 153 -6.55 -6.61 19.61
N ASP A 154 -7.78 -6.76 20.13
CA ASP A 154 -8.26 -6.10 21.35
C ASP A 154 -8.07 -4.57 21.35
N LYS A 155 -7.03 -4.07 22.03
CA LYS A 155 -6.64 -2.65 22.10
C LYS A 155 -5.27 -2.36 21.47
N GLU A 156 -4.77 -3.30 20.69
CA GLU A 156 -3.47 -3.22 20.04
C GLU A 156 -3.64 -3.15 18.52
N LEU A 157 -3.02 -2.14 17.93
CA LEU A 157 -2.90 -1.99 16.49
C LEU A 157 -1.54 -2.55 16.08
N ILE A 158 -1.54 -3.74 15.50
CA ILE A 158 -0.32 -4.43 15.10
C ILE A 158 -0.04 -4.12 13.64
N VAL A 159 0.97 -3.31 13.39
CA VAL A 159 1.48 -2.98 12.06
C VAL A 159 2.35 -4.14 11.58
N LEU A 160 1.91 -4.82 10.52
CA LEU A 160 2.55 -6.03 10.00
C LEU A 160 3.57 -5.71 8.92
N VAL A 161 3.20 -4.81 8.01
CA VAL A 161 4.00 -4.47 6.83
C VAL A 161 3.94 -2.98 6.56
N VAL A 162 5.09 -2.40 6.21
CA VAL A 162 5.22 -1.03 5.73
C VAL A 162 5.93 -1.09 4.38
N LYS A 163 5.18 -1.09 3.29
CA LYS A 163 5.77 -1.01 1.95
C LYS A 163 5.93 0.46 1.57
N THR A 164 7.14 0.87 1.25
CA THR A 164 7.37 2.16 0.58
C THR A 164 7.56 1.93 -0.90
N GLY A 165 6.80 2.65 -1.71
CA GLY A 165 6.91 2.59 -3.16
C GLY A 165 7.23 3.96 -3.71
N ASP A 166 8.41 4.10 -4.30
CA ASP A 166 8.52 4.94 -5.48
C ASP A 166 7.80 4.16 -6.59
N ARG A 167 6.96 4.80 -7.42
CA ARG A 167 6.16 4.12 -8.47
C ARG A 167 6.99 3.27 -9.46
N LYS A 168 8.32 3.26 -9.33
CA LYS A 168 9.31 2.53 -10.13
C LYS A 168 9.68 1.13 -9.62
N GLU A 169 9.54 0.82 -8.33
CA GLU A 169 9.98 -0.49 -7.80
C GLU A 169 8.86 -1.54 -7.73
N VAL A 170 7.60 -1.11 -7.73
CA VAL A 170 6.44 -2.02 -7.66
C VAL A 170 6.16 -2.69 -9.03
N TYR A 171 6.75 -2.21 -10.12
CA TYR A 171 6.53 -2.72 -11.49
C TYR A 171 7.79 -3.35 -12.13
N ARG A 172 8.71 -3.91 -11.33
CA ARG A 172 9.89 -4.60 -11.86
C ARG A 172 9.90 -6.08 -11.53
#